data_AF-A0A6I3ASI5-F1
#
_entry.id   AF-A0A6I3ASI5-F1
#
_cell.length_a   1.000
_cell.length_b   1.000
_cell.length_c   1.000
_cell.angle_alpha   90.00
_cell.angle_beta   90.00
_cell.angle_gamma   90.00
#
_symmetry.space_group_name_H-M   'P 1'
#
loop_
_entity.id
_entity.type
_entity.pdbx_description
1 polymer ?
#
loop_
_entity_poly.entity_id
_entity_poly.type
_entity_poly.pdbx_seq_one_letter_code
_entity_poly.pdbx_strand_id
1 'polypeptide(L)'
;MALIGIGVFAFILKWAFSRGSSVIAAPPKPGASDEYGLLVVASIPSTYIEGEIQRRTLEAAGLRANLANTLDGPRVMVWPTDLEQALALLKKD
;
A
#
# COMPACT_ATOMS: atom_id res chain seq x y z
N MET A 1 30.36 45.38 -12.82
CA MET A 1 29.98 44.77 -11.53
C MET A 1 28.51 44.34 -11.49
N ALA A 2 27.54 45.21 -11.81
CA ALA A 2 26.11 44.87 -11.75
C ALA A 2 25.69 43.65 -12.62
N LEU A 3 26.19 43.55 -13.86
CA LEU A 3 25.87 42.42 -14.75
C LEU A 3 26.37 41.07 -14.24
N ILE A 4 27.48 41.06 -13.48
CA ILE A 4 28.02 39.85 -12.86
C ILE A 4 27.09 39.38 -11.72
N GLY A 5 26.62 40.32 -10.89
CA GLY A 5 25.66 40.02 -9.83
C GLY A 5 24.35 39.44 -10.36
N ILE A 6 23.81 40.01 -11.44
CA ILE A 6 22.59 39.52 -12.10
C ILE A 6 22.82 38.11 -12.67
N GLY A 7 23.98 37.85 -13.28
CA GLY A 7 24.32 36.53 -13.83
C GLY A 7 24.40 35.45 -12.74
N VAL A 8 25.06 35.75 -11.62
CA VAL A 8 25.14 34.84 -10.47
C VAL A 8 23.76 34.59 -9.87
N PHE A 9 22.95 35.64 -9.71
CA PHE A 9 21.60 35.51 -9.16
C PHE A 9 20.69 34.67 -10.06
N ALA A 10 20.70 34.92 -11.36
CA ALA A 10 19.95 34.12 -12.33
C ALA A 10 20.39 32.64 -12.33
N PHE A 11 21.69 32.38 -12.17
CA PHE A 11 22.22 31.02 -12.09
C PHE A 11 21.72 30.27 -10.84
N ILE A 12 21.75 30.92 -9.67
CA ILE A 12 21.24 30.36 -8.41
C ILE A 12 19.75 30.06 -8.53
N LEU A 13 18.96 31.00 -9.06
CA LEU A 13 17.53 30.79 -9.26
C LEU A 13 17.26 29.63 -10.22
N LYS A 14 17.97 29.56 -11.35
CA LYS A 14 17.82 28.45 -12.31
C LYS A 14 18.09 27.10 -11.66
N TRP A 15 19.08 27.03 -10.78
CA TRP A 15 19.44 25.80 -10.07
C TRP A 15 18.44 25.45 -8.95
N ALA A 16 18.10 26.41 -8.09
CA ALA A 16 17.19 26.21 -6.95
C ALA A 16 15.76 25.85 -7.39
N PHE A 17 15.30 26.41 -8.51
CA PHE A 17 13.99 26.11 -9.08
C PHE A 17 14.02 25.03 -10.18
N SER A 18 15.19 24.41 -10.41
CA SER A 18 15.29 23.26 -11.30
C SER A 18 14.49 22.10 -10.70
N ARG A 19 13.37 21.74 -11.32
CA ARG A 19 12.53 20.62 -10.87
C ARG A 19 13.29 19.30 -11.06
N GLY A 20 13.67 18.64 -9.97
CA GLY A 20 14.14 17.25 -9.95
C GLY A 20 12.98 16.24 -9.88
N SER A 21 13.29 14.93 -9.82
CA SER A 21 12.27 13.93 -9.56
C SER A 21 11.70 14.13 -8.16
N SER A 22 10.38 14.12 -8.05
CA SER A 22 9.64 14.21 -6.79
C SER A 22 10.28 13.34 -5.69
N VAL A 23 10.60 13.93 -4.53
CA VAL A 23 10.96 13.20 -3.31
C VAL A 23 9.74 12.59 -2.62
N ILE A 24 8.54 12.95 -3.09
CA ILE A 24 7.27 12.36 -2.65
C ILE A 24 7.11 11.06 -3.44
N ALA A 25 6.93 9.97 -2.69
CA ALA A 25 6.59 8.67 -3.26
C ALA A 25 5.40 8.80 -4.23
N ALA A 26 5.51 8.15 -5.38
CA ALA A 26 4.40 8.07 -6.31
C ALA A 26 3.16 7.47 -5.62
N PRO A 27 1.94 7.84 -6.06
CA PRO A 27 0.73 7.23 -5.52
C PRO A 27 0.82 5.69 -5.58
N PRO A 28 0.48 4.98 -4.50
CA PRO A 28 0.50 3.53 -4.50
C PRO A 28 -0.48 3.00 -5.57
N LYS A 29 -0.01 2.03 -6.36
CA LYS A 29 -0.80 1.34 -7.37
C LYS A 29 -1.16 -0.05 -6.86
N PRO A 30 -2.35 -0.59 -7.17
CA PRO A 30 -2.67 -1.98 -6.93
C PRO A 30 -1.62 -2.90 -7.58
N GLY A 31 -1.13 -3.87 -6.80
CA GLY A 31 -0.24 -4.91 -7.28
C GLY A 31 -0.98 -6.23 -7.52
N ALA A 32 -0.28 -7.21 -8.08
CA ALA A 32 -0.72 -8.59 -8.09
C ALA A 32 -0.73 -9.16 -6.66
N SER A 33 -1.48 -10.23 -6.42
CA SER A 33 -1.66 -10.78 -5.06
C SER A 33 -0.37 -11.27 -4.38
N ASP A 34 0.68 -11.59 -5.14
CA ASP A 34 2.02 -11.98 -4.67
C ASP A 34 2.98 -10.79 -4.42
N GLU A 35 2.61 -9.58 -4.83
CA GLU A 35 3.44 -8.37 -4.67
C GLU A 35 3.30 -7.70 -3.28
N TYR A 36 2.46 -8.25 -2.39
CA TYR A 36 2.20 -7.71 -1.06
C TYR A 36 3.21 -8.20 0.01
N GLY A 37 4.35 -8.74 -0.42
CA GLY A 37 5.50 -9.03 0.41
C GLY A 37 5.30 -10.23 1.32
N LEU A 38 5.30 -10.01 2.64
CA LEU A 38 5.20 -11.07 3.64
C LEU A 38 3.76 -11.51 3.91
N LEU A 39 2.77 -10.78 3.43
CA LEU A 39 1.37 -11.10 3.65
C LEU A 39 0.96 -12.29 2.77
N VAL A 40 0.19 -13.20 3.36
CA VAL A 40 -0.37 -14.37 2.68
C VAL A 40 -1.88 -14.24 2.57
N VAL A 41 -2.43 -14.74 1.47
CA VAL A 41 -3.88 -14.70 1.22
C VAL A 41 -4.58 -15.69 2.15
N ALA A 42 -5.46 -15.18 3.02
CA ALA A 42 -6.34 -15.98 3.87
C ALA A 42 -7.68 -16.28 3.19
N SER A 43 -8.22 -15.33 2.42
CA SER A 43 -9.45 -15.52 1.66
C SER A 43 -9.54 -14.66 0.39
N ILE A 44 -10.39 -15.12 -0.53
CA ILE A 44 -10.69 -14.49 -1.81
C ILE A 44 -12.18 -14.12 -1.82
N PRO A 45 -12.58 -13.00 -1.21
CA PRO A 45 -13.97 -12.58 -1.16
C PRO A 45 -14.51 -12.19 -2.54
N SER A 46 -15.81 -12.36 -2.74
CA SER A 46 -16.48 -12.02 -4.00
C SER A 46 -16.67 -10.51 -4.16
N THR A 47 -16.77 -9.79 -3.04
CA THR A 47 -16.97 -8.34 -3.01
C THR A 47 -16.09 -7.68 -1.95
N TYR A 48 -15.86 -6.37 -2.09
CA TYR A 48 -15.13 -5.59 -1.10
C TYR A 48 -15.84 -5.60 0.27
N ILE A 49 -17.17 -5.55 0.27
CA ILE A 49 -17.99 -5.53 1.50
C ILE A 49 -17.78 -6.83 2.29
N GLU A 50 -17.86 -7.98 1.60
CA GLU A 50 -17.60 -9.28 2.21
C GLU A 50 -16.18 -9.36 2.78
N GLY A 51 -15.19 -8.89 2.02
CA GLY A 51 -13.81 -8.82 2.48
C GLY A 51 -13.63 -7.95 3.72
N GLU A 52 -14.35 -6.83 3.82
CA GLU A 52 -14.26 -5.93 4.97
C GLU A 52 -14.91 -6.55 6.21
N ILE A 53 -16.00 -7.30 6.05
CA ILE A 53 -16.59 -8.08 7.15
C ILE A 53 -15.57 -9.09 7.66
N GLN A 54 -14.97 -9.88 6.77
CA GLN A 54 -13.96 -10.88 7.13
C GLN A 54 -12.73 -10.25 7.80
N ARG A 55 -12.23 -9.13 7.27
CA ARG A 55 -11.12 -8.36 7.87
C ARG A 55 -11.44 -7.94 9.30
N ARG A 56 -12.64 -7.40 9.55
CA ARG A 56 -13.08 -6.98 10.89
C ARG A 56 -13.26 -8.16 11.82
N THR A 57 -13.77 -9.30 11.35
CA THR A 57 -13.88 -10.53 12.15
C THR A 57 -12.49 -11.00 12.62
N LEU A 58 -11.50 -10.99 11.73
CA LEU A 58 -10.12 -11.34 12.08
C LEU A 58 -9.49 -10.35 13.05
N GLU A 59 -9.69 -9.04 12.85
CA GLU A 59 -9.20 -8.00 13.78
C GLU A 59 -9.85 -8.11 15.16
N ALA A 60 -11.14 -8.42 15.22
CA ALA A 60 -11.85 -8.63 16.49
C ALA A 60 -11.31 -9.85 17.26
N ALA A 61 -10.76 -10.84 16.54
CA ALA A 61 -10.06 -11.98 17.11
C ALA A 61 -8.57 -11.69 17.46
N GLY A 62 -8.11 -10.45 17.27
CA GLY A 62 -6.73 -10.02 17.55
C GLY A 62 -5.72 -10.34 16.45
N LEU A 63 -6.18 -10.79 15.27
CA LEU A 63 -5.31 -11.11 14.14
C LEU A 63 -5.10 -9.87 13.26
N ARG A 64 -3.87 -9.68 12.78
CA ARG A 64 -3.55 -8.58 11.87
C ARG A 64 -3.96 -8.97 10.45
N ALA A 65 -5.05 -8.36 9.98
CA ALA A 65 -5.61 -8.60 8.65
C ALA A 65 -5.65 -7.32 7.80
N ASN A 66 -5.35 -7.45 6.51
CA ASN A 66 -5.43 -6.38 5.53
C ASN A 66 -6.36 -6.79 4.38
N LEU A 67 -7.23 -5.88 3.96
CA LEU A 67 -8.03 -6.04 2.74
C LEU A 67 -7.35 -5.29 1.60
N ALA A 68 -6.69 -6.03 0.71
CA ALA A 68 -6.03 -5.47 -0.46
C ALA A 68 -6.95 -5.57 -1.67
N ASN A 69 -7.15 -4.45 -2.38
CA ASN A 69 -7.76 -4.48 -3.71
C ASN A 69 -6.64 -4.72 -4.73
N THR A 70 -6.41 -5.99 -5.07
CA THR A 70 -5.35 -6.43 -5.99
C THR A 70 -5.84 -6.38 -7.43
N LEU A 71 -4.93 -6.56 -8.40
CA LEU A 71 -5.31 -6.75 -9.80
C LEU A 71 -6.21 -7.97 -10.01
N ASP A 72 -6.13 -8.96 -9.11
CA ASP A 72 -6.91 -10.19 -9.14
C ASP A 72 -8.24 -10.06 -8.37
N GLY A 73 -8.60 -8.85 -7.94
CA GLY A 73 -9.76 -8.55 -7.08
C GLY A 73 -9.41 -8.42 -5.60
N PRO A 74 -10.42 -8.30 -4.71
CA PRO A 74 -10.19 -8.14 -3.28
C PRO A 74 -9.57 -9.40 -2.68
N ARG A 75 -8.64 -9.22 -1.74
CA ARG A 75 -7.96 -10.29 -1.01
C ARG A 75 -7.88 -9.91 0.45
N VAL A 76 -8.32 -10.81 1.34
CA VAL A 76 -8.01 -10.68 2.77
C VAL A 76 -6.70 -11.38 3.00
N MET A 77 -5.72 -10.61 3.47
CA MET A 77 -4.36 -11.07 3.68
C MET A 77 -3.99 -10.96 5.16
N VAL A 78 -3.21 -11.91 5.64
CA VAL A 78 -2.75 -12.00 7.03
C VAL A 78 -1.26 -12.28 7.09
N TRP A 79 -0.67 -12.21 8.28
CA TRP A 79 0.70 -12.65 8.48
C TRP A 79 0.80 -14.18 8.40
N PRO A 80 1.92 -14.75 7.92
CA PRO A 80 2.08 -16.19 7.81
C PRO A 80 1.87 -16.93 9.12
N THR A 81 2.26 -16.31 10.24
CA THR A 81 2.06 -16.84 11.61
C THR A 81 0.60 -16.98 12.00
N ASP A 82 -0.26 -16.15 11.41
CA ASP A 82 -1.66 -16.00 11.77
C ASP A 82 -2.58 -16.77 10.81
N LEU A 83 -2.01 -17.37 9.74
CA LEU A 83 -2.74 -17.99 8.65
C LEU A 83 -3.64 -19.14 9.11
N GLU A 84 -3.12 -20.07 9.92
CA GLU A 84 -3.91 -21.22 10.38
C GLU A 84 -5.10 -20.79 11.23
N GLN A 85 -4.89 -19.84 12.14
CA GLN A 85 -5.95 -19.30 13.00
C GLN A 85 -6.97 -18.50 12.18
N ALA A 86 -6.52 -17.72 11.21
CA ALA A 86 -7.39 -16.97 10.31
C ALA A 86 -8.29 -17.91 9.48
N LEU A 87 -7.70 -18.95 8.88
CA LEU A 87 -8.45 -19.96 8.13
C LEU A 87 -9.48 -20.67 9.02
N ALA A 88 -9.12 -21.03 10.25
CA ALA A 88 -10.03 -21.68 11.19
C ALA A 88 -11.23 -20.80 11.56
N LEU A 89 -11.01 -19.48 11.73
CA LEU A 89 -12.06 -18.52 12.04
C LEU A 89 -12.99 -18.30 10.84
N LEU A 90 -12.44 -18.09 9.65
CA LEU A 90 -13.22 -17.81 8.44
C LEU A 90 -14.03 -19.02 7.96
N LYS A 91 -13.66 -20.24 8.34
CA LYS A 91 -14.41 -21.46 8.01
C LYS A 91 -15.61 -21.73 8.93
N LYS A 92 -15.69 -21.01 10.06
CA LYS A 92 -16.66 -21.24 11.13
C LYS A 92 -17.98 -20.47 10.92
N ASP A 93 -17.97 -19.47 10.06
CA ASP A 93 -19.14 -18.68 9.63
C ASP A 93 -19.68 -19.19 8.28
#